data_AF-G5JSY5-F1
#
_entry.id   AF-G5JSY5-F1
#
_cell.length_a   1.000
_cell.length_b   1.000
_cell.length_c   1.000
_cell.angle_alpha   90.00
_cell.angle_beta   90.00
_cell.angle_gamma   90.00
#
_symmetry.space_group_name_H-M   'P 1'
#
loop_
_entity.id
_entity.type
_entity.pdbx_description
1 polymer ?
#
loop_
_entity_poly.entity_id
_entity_poly.type
_entity_poly.pdbx_seq_one_letter_code
_entity_poly.pdbx_strand_id
1 'polypeptide(L)'
;MIQTLIGILLLLVFLGLVVYAVKGGNLMIGMLIMAILWTIIPLVGNMLVKDPQFIAQNKDVVTMPFKDVLTNVFQAGPEGWGPVLVNFCFGAWFGRVMLQTGIASSIIKKTVEL
;
A
#
# COMPACT_ATOMS: atom_id res chain seq x y z
N MET A 1 -22.08 -1.54 -14.25
CA MET A 1 -22.35 -2.71 -13.36
C MET A 1 -21.11 -3.60 -13.20
N ILE A 2 -20.37 -3.85 -14.28
CA ILE A 2 -19.15 -4.67 -14.29
C ILE A 2 -18.04 -4.07 -13.40
N GLN A 3 -17.93 -2.75 -13.35
CA GLN A 3 -16.97 -2.01 -12.51
C GLN A 3 -17.16 -2.30 -11.01
N THR A 4 -18.41 -2.28 -10.56
CA THR A 4 -18.76 -2.58 -9.16
C THR A 4 -18.42 -4.02 -8.81
N LEU A 5 -18.64 -4.96 -9.74
CA LEU A 5 -18.28 -6.37 -9.57
C LEU A 5 -16.76 -6.56 -9.44
N ILE A 6 -15.98 -5.89 -10.30
CA ILE A 6 -14.51 -5.89 -10.22
C ILE A 6 -14.05 -5.32 -8.87
N GLY A 7 -14.65 -4.23 -8.40
CA GLY A 7 -14.37 -3.64 -7.11
C GLY A 7 -14.63 -4.60 -5.94
N ILE A 8 -15.77 -5.29 -5.96
CA ILE A 8 -16.11 -6.31 -4.95
C ILE A 8 -15.10 -7.46 -5.00
N LEU A 9 -14.71 -7.92 -6.18
CA LEU A 9 -13.73 -8.99 -6.34
C LEU A 9 -12.36 -8.60 -5.76
N LEU A 10 -11.90 -7.36 -5.96
CA LEU A 10 -10.66 -6.86 -5.37
C LEU A 10 -10.71 -6.84 -3.83
N LEU A 11 -11.86 -6.47 -3.26
CA LEU A 11 -12.08 -6.50 -1.81
C LEU A 11 -12.04 -7.93 -1.26
N LEU A 12 -12.63 -8.90 -1.96
CA LEU A 12 -12.55 -10.30 -1.56
C LEU A 12 -11.11 -10.83 -1.58
N VAL A 13 -10.35 -10.45 -2.60
CA VAL A 13 -8.92 -10.80 -2.71
C VAL A 13 -8.13 -10.20 -1.54
N PHE A 14 -8.42 -8.96 -1.14
CA PHE A 14 -7.84 -8.35 0.06
C PHE A 14 -8.20 -9.08 1.36
N LEU A 15 -9.47 -9.45 1.55
CA LEU A 15 -9.87 -10.25 2.71
C LEU A 15 -9.16 -11.60 2.74
N GLY A 16 -8.91 -12.22 1.58
CA GLY A 16 -8.09 -13.42 1.46
C GLY A 16 -6.67 -13.24 2.00
N LEU A 17 -6.02 -12.12 1.68
CA LEU A 17 -4.71 -11.79 2.26
C LEU A 17 -4.77 -11.62 3.78
N VAL A 18 -5.78 -10.92 4.29
CA VAL A 18 -5.93 -10.70 5.75
C VAL A 18 -6.05 -12.04 6.47
N VAL A 19 -6.89 -12.95 5.97
CA VAL A 19 -7.04 -14.30 6.55
C VAL A 19 -5.73 -15.08 6.48
N TYR A 20 -5.00 -15.00 5.37
CA TYR A 20 -3.69 -15.66 5.22
C TYR A 20 -2.66 -15.11 6.22
N ALA A 21 -2.60 -13.79 6.41
CA ALA A 21 -1.71 -13.13 7.34
C ALA A 21 -2.03 -13.49 8.81
N VAL A 22 -3.32 -13.50 9.18
CA VAL A 22 -3.77 -13.89 10.53
C VAL A 22 -3.41 -15.34 10.86
N LYS A 23 -3.38 -16.23 9.87
CA LYS A 23 -2.98 -17.64 10.04
C LYS A 23 -1.45 -17.84 10.16
N GLY A 24 -0.67 -16.76 10.20
CA GLY A 24 0.79 -16.83 10.35
C GLY A 24 1.53 -17.18 9.06
N GLY A 25 0.91 -16.98 7.89
CA GLY A 25 1.57 -17.14 6.60
C GLY A 25 2.70 -16.13 6.38
N ASN A 26 3.59 -16.40 5.44
CA ASN A 26 4.66 -15.47 5.09
C ASN A 26 4.06 -14.24 4.37
N LEU A 27 4.03 -13.11 5.08
CA LEU A 27 3.41 -11.87 4.60
C LEU A 27 3.99 -11.39 3.26
N MET A 28 5.28 -11.59 3.02
CA MET A 28 5.93 -11.18 1.76
C MET A 28 5.38 -11.96 0.57
N ILE A 29 5.18 -13.27 0.73
CA ILE A 29 4.58 -14.13 -0.31
C ILE A 29 3.11 -13.73 -0.52
N GLY A 30 2.38 -13.46 0.57
CA GLY A 30 1.00 -12.97 0.50
C GLY A 30 0.89 -11.66 -0.29
N MET A 31 1.76 -10.69 0.01
CA MET A 31 1.81 -9.41 -0.70
C MET A 31 2.20 -9.57 -2.18
N LEU A 32 3.10 -10.50 -2.51
CA LEU A 32 3.46 -10.79 -3.90
C LEU A 32 2.29 -11.39 -4.70
N ILE A 33 1.61 -12.39 -4.14
CA ILE A 33 0.43 -13.01 -4.76
C ILE A 33 -0.68 -11.95 -4.94
N MET A 34 -0.87 -11.09 -3.94
CA MET A 34 -1.79 -9.97 -4.02
C MET A 34 -1.44 -8.99 -5.11
N ALA A 35 -0.18 -8.55 -5.23
CA ALA A 35 0.24 -7.64 -6.28
C ALA A 35 -0.05 -8.21 -7.68
N ILE A 36 0.17 -9.52 -7.88
CA ILE A 36 -0.15 -10.21 -9.14
C ILE A 36 -1.67 -10.22 -9.39
N LEU A 37 -2.48 -10.65 -8.41
CA LEU A 37 -3.94 -10.71 -8.55
C LEU A 37 -4.55 -9.33 -8.76
N TRP A 38 -4.08 -8.32 -8.02
CA TRP A 38 -4.52 -6.92 -8.15
C TRP A 38 -4.04 -6.25 -9.43
N THR A 39 -3.06 -6.82 -10.15
CA THR A 39 -2.69 -6.37 -11.49
C THR A 39 -3.57 -7.02 -12.56
N ILE A 40 -3.78 -8.34 -12.46
CA ILE A 40 -4.50 -9.10 -13.49
C ILE A 40 -6.00 -8.81 -13.48
N ILE A 41 -6.62 -8.71 -12.30
CA ILE A 41 -8.08 -8.52 -12.17
C ILE A 41 -8.55 -7.21 -12.82
N PRO A 42 -7.92 -6.04 -12.57
CA PRO A 42 -8.29 -4.80 -13.25
C PRO A 42 -7.92 -4.82 -14.74
N LEU A 43 -6.80 -5.44 -15.13
CA LEU A 43 -6.41 -5.51 -16.54
C LEU A 43 -7.46 -6.26 -17.37
N VAL A 44 -7.93 -7.41 -16.88
CA VAL A 44 -9.02 -8.19 -17.49
C VAL A 44 -10.36 -7.46 -17.37
N GLY A 45 -10.62 -6.85 -16.21
CA GLY A 45 -11.84 -6.09 -15.96
C GLY A 45 -12.01 -4.90 -16.91
N ASN A 46 -10.94 -4.14 -17.15
CA ASN A 46 -10.93 -2.97 -18.04
C ASN A 46 -11.26 -3.33 -19.49
N MET A 47 -10.91 -4.54 -19.96
CA MET A 47 -11.29 -5.02 -21.29
C MET A 47 -12.80 -5.31 -21.43
N LEU A 48 -13.49 -5.56 -20.30
CA LEU A 48 -14.90 -5.95 -20.27
C LEU A 48 -15.84 -4.77 -19.96
N VAL A 49 -15.30 -3.64 -19.49
CA VAL A 49 -16.08 -2.44 -19.19
C VAL A 49 -16.38 -1.68 -20.49
N LYS A 50 -17.67 -1.62 -20.87
CA LYS A 50 -18.15 -0.94 -22.09
C LYS A 50 -18.84 0.40 -21.83
N ASP A 51 -18.83 0.89 -20.59
CA ASP A 51 -19.55 2.12 -20.22
C ASP A 51 -18.75 3.38 -20.61
N PRO A 52 -19.29 4.25 -21.51
CA PRO A 52 -18.56 5.41 -22.04
C PRO A 52 -18.20 6.47 -21.00
N GLN A 53 -19.03 6.65 -19.97
CA GLN A 53 -18.79 7.64 -18.90
C GLN A 53 -17.61 7.25 -17.99
N PHE A 54 -17.47 5.96 -17.70
CA PHE A 54 -16.38 5.45 -16.85
C PHE A 54 -15.03 5.51 -17.57
N ILE A 55 -15.02 5.20 -18.87
CA ILE A 55 -13.82 5.34 -19.70
C ILE A 55 -13.45 6.81 -19.84
N ALA A 56 -14.42 7.71 -20.02
CA ALA A 56 -14.15 9.14 -20.15
C ALA A 56 -13.54 9.78 -18.89
N GLN A 57 -13.91 9.29 -17.70
CA GLN A 57 -13.41 9.79 -16.42
C GLN A 57 -12.08 9.16 -15.99
N ASN A 58 -11.75 7.95 -16.47
CA ASN A 58 -10.57 7.18 -16.04
C ASN A 58 -9.64 6.84 -17.21
N LYS A 59 -9.59 7.67 -18.26
CA LYS A 59 -8.86 7.41 -19.50
C LYS A 59 -7.39 7.01 -19.26
N ASP A 60 -6.75 7.68 -18.30
CA ASP A 60 -5.34 7.49 -17.99
C ASP A 60 -5.06 6.13 -17.34
N VAL A 61 -6.03 5.56 -16.62
CA VAL A 61 -5.91 4.30 -15.90
C VAL A 61 -6.42 3.12 -16.74
N VAL A 62 -7.45 3.33 -17.57
CA VAL A 62 -8.06 2.28 -18.40
C VAL A 62 -7.23 1.99 -19.65
N THR A 63 -6.52 2.99 -20.17
CA THR A 63 -5.74 2.88 -21.42
C THR A 63 -4.24 2.78 -21.19
N MET A 64 -3.79 2.60 -19.94
CA MET A 64 -2.36 2.52 -19.66
C MET A 64 -1.74 1.31 -20.37
N PRO A 65 -0.55 1.47 -20.99
CA PRO A 65 0.12 0.35 -21.63
C PRO A 65 0.58 -0.65 -20.57
N PHE A 66 0.59 -1.95 -20.93
CA PHE A 66 0.93 -3.04 -20.01
C PHE A 66 2.27 -2.83 -19.27
N LYS A 67 3.26 -2.24 -19.95
CA LYS A 67 4.56 -1.91 -19.37
C LYS A 67 4.45 -0.92 -18.20
N ASP A 68 3.58 0.07 -18.31
CA ASP A 68 3.41 1.10 -17.28
C ASP A 68 2.62 0.56 -16.10
N VAL A 69 1.63 -0.33 -16.33
CA VAL A 69 0.96 -1.08 -15.26
C VAL A 69 2.00 -1.83 -14.42
N LEU A 70 2.89 -2.57 -15.08
CA LEU A 70 3.88 -3.42 -14.42
C LEU A 70 4.90 -2.59 -13.64
N THR A 71 5.38 -1.50 -14.24
CA THR A 71 6.28 -0.55 -13.59
C THR A 71 5.63 0.07 -12.35
N ASN A 72 4.37 0.49 -12.44
CA ASN A 72 3.66 1.11 -11.32
C ASN A 72 3.44 0.13 -10.15
N VAL A 73 3.14 -1.14 -10.41
CA VAL A 73 2.88 -2.10 -9.33
C VAL A 73 4.18 -2.66 -8.74
N PHE A 74 5.13 -3.07 -9.58
CA PHE A 74 6.32 -3.82 -9.13
C PHE A 74 7.56 -2.96 -8.90
N GLN A 75 7.63 -1.75 -9.47
CA GLN A 75 8.76 -0.83 -9.27
C GLN A 75 8.38 0.31 -8.33
N ALA A 76 7.31 1.05 -8.63
CA ALA A 76 6.88 2.16 -7.78
C ALA A 76 6.36 1.71 -6.41
N GLY A 77 5.78 0.50 -6.34
CA GLY A 77 5.34 -0.12 -5.08
C GLY A 77 6.48 -0.19 -4.05
N PRO A 78 7.55 -0.96 -4.30
CA PRO A 78 8.71 -1.02 -3.40
C PRO A 78 9.45 0.31 -3.22
N GLU A 79 9.51 1.16 -4.26
CA GLU A 79 10.16 2.47 -4.19
C GLU A 79 9.52 3.38 -3.12
N GLY A 80 8.18 3.35 -3.02
CA GLY A 80 7.44 4.11 -2.01
C GLY A 80 7.71 3.68 -0.56
N TRP A 81 8.23 2.48 -0.33
CA TRP A 81 8.55 2.00 1.03
C TRP A 81 9.85 2.57 1.60
N GLY A 82 10.77 3.01 0.74
CA GLY A 82 12.07 3.55 1.16
C GLY A 82 11.95 4.72 2.16
N PRO A 83 11.21 5.79 1.83
CA PRO A 83 11.01 6.92 2.75
C PRO A 83 10.32 6.53 4.06
N VAL A 84 9.37 5.59 4.02
CA VAL A 84 8.67 5.09 5.22
C VAL A 84 9.64 4.38 6.16
N LEU A 85 10.51 3.52 5.61
CA LEU A 85 11.52 2.81 6.38
C LEU A 85 12.52 3.79 7.01
N VAL A 86 12.97 4.80 6.25
CA VAL A 86 13.86 5.85 6.75
C VAL A 86 13.22 6.59 7.92
N ASN A 87 11.96 7.02 7.79
CA ASN A 87 11.23 7.68 8.87
C ASN A 87 11.10 6.80 10.11
N PHE A 88 10.82 5.51 9.94
CA PHE A 88 10.74 4.56 11.05
C PHE A 88 12.09 4.38 11.76
N CYS A 89 13.17 4.20 10.99
CA CYS A 89 14.52 4.06 11.54
C CYS A 89 14.98 5.31 12.29
N PHE A 90 14.82 6.49 11.70
CA PHE A 90 15.17 7.75 12.35
C PHE A 90 14.27 8.06 13.55
N GLY A 91 12.97 7.80 13.46
CA GLY A 91 12.05 7.97 14.58
C GLY A 91 12.40 7.08 15.77
N ALA A 92 12.67 5.79 15.53
CA ALA A 92 13.07 4.84 16.58
C ALA A 92 14.44 5.20 17.18
N TRP A 93 15.41 5.58 16.34
CA TRP A 93 16.73 6.03 16.81
C TRP A 93 16.64 7.30 17.63
N PHE A 94 15.93 8.32 17.14
CA PHE A 94 15.75 9.60 17.83
C PHE A 94 15.08 9.42 19.19
N GLY A 95 14.01 8.60 19.25
CA GLY A 95 13.36 8.25 20.50
C GLY A 95 14.32 7.59 21.50
N ARG A 96 15.17 6.66 21.04
CA ARG A 96 16.19 6.03 21.90
C ARG A 96 17.22 7.06 22.40
N VAL A 97 17.70 7.95 21.54
CA VAL A 97 18.67 8.99 21.91
C VAL A 97 18.08 9.93 22.95
N MET A 98 16.84 10.40 22.77
CA MET A 98 16.17 11.29 23.74
C MET A 98 16.04 10.65 25.13
N LEU A 99 15.76 9.35 25.18
CA LEU A 99 15.67 8.60 26.43
C LEU A 99 17.05 8.39 27.06
N GLN A 100 18.04 7.94 26.30
CA GLN A 100 19.39 7.62 26.81
C GLN A 100 20.16 8.86 27.27
N THR A 101 19.97 10.00 26.62
CA THR A 101 20.65 11.26 26.96
C THR A 101 19.97 12.03 28.09
N GLY A 102 18.79 11.60 28.55
CA GLY A 102 18.00 12.30 29.57
C GLY A 102 17.32 13.58 29.07
N ILE A 103 17.40 13.89 27.77
CA ILE A 103 16.75 15.05 27.15
C ILE A 103 15.22 14.95 27.30
N ALA A 104 14.64 13.75 27.13
CA ALA A 104 13.21 13.57 27.32
C ALA A 104 12.77 13.95 28.75
N SER A 105 13.51 13.50 29.76
CA SER A 105 13.25 13.80 31.17
C SER A 105 13.42 15.28 31.50
N SER A 106 14.39 15.97 30.88
CA SER A 106 14.62 17.39 31.13
C SER A 106 13.52 18.26 30.50
N ILE A 107 13.01 17.90 29.32
CA ILE A 107 11.86 18.56 28.70
C ILE A 107 10.61 18.38 29.56
N ILE A 108 10.31 17.15 30.00
CA ILE A 108 9.12 16.87 30.84
C ILE A 108 9.15 17.71 32.12
N LYS A 109 10.28 17.75 32.83
CA LYS A 109 10.42 18.55 34.04
C LYS A 109 10.19 20.03 33.79
N LYS A 110 10.78 20.59 32.72
CA LYS A 110 10.59 22.00 32.36
C LYS A 110 9.14 22.34 31.98
N THR A 111 8.36 21.39 31.48
CA THR A 111 6.95 21.61 31.12
C THR A 111 5.99 21.47 32.31
N VAL A 112 6.33 20.63 33.30
CA VAL A 112 5.44 20.32 34.44
C VAL A 112 5.81 21.10 35.71
N GLU A 113 7.09 21.45 35.88
CA GLU A 113 7.61 22.16 37.08
C GLU A 113 7.75 23.68 36.86
N LEU A 114 7.33 24.20 35.71
CA LEU A 114 7.09 25.63 35.45
C LEU A 114 5.59 25.94 35.58
#